data_AF-A0A839EP91-F1
#
_entry.id   AF-A0A839EP91-F1
#
_cell.length_a   1.000
_cell.length_b   1.000
_cell.length_c   1.000
_cell.angle_alpha   90.00
_cell.angle_beta   90.00
_cell.angle_gamma   90.00
#
_symmetry.space_group_name_H-M   'P 1'
#
loop_
_entity.id
_entity.type
_entity.pdbx_description
1 polymer ?
#
loop_
_entity_poly.entity_id
_entity_poly.type
_entity_poly.pdbx_seq_one_letter_code
_entity_poly.pdbx_strand_id
1 'polypeptide(L)'
;MELDIVALSRLQFAITALYHFLFVPLTLGLSVLLAIMETVYVMTGRVIWRQMTKFWGTLFGINFALGVATGIVMEFQFGMNWSYYSQYVGDIFGAPLAIEGLMAFFLEATFVGLFFFGWDKLSKVGHLTATWLVAIGSNFSALWILIANGWMQNPVGSAFNPQTMRMEVTDFFAVLFNPVAQAKFVHTVSAGYVTASIFVLGVSAWYVLKGRHTALAKRSMTVAASFGLAASLSVVVLGDESGYLSTEHQKMKLASIEAMWKTEPAPAAFTAFGFPDQEARETHYAVHIPWVMGLIGTRSLTTEIPGIEDLVKHAKVRIKQGLLAYDALQQIRAAGSTGEIAPDTRTTFENNGVDLGYALLLKRYVDDPRLATDAQIEKAAWDTVPHVPTLFWSFRIMVGLGMFFIVLTATFFVLSVRRQLDTYPWLLRIAVLAIPLPWIAAEMGWIVAEFGRQPWIIEGVLPTAAAVSNLGAMSLLITIAGFVTIYTVLFVIEMGLMLRAIRKGPEPDNEPEALLISPHIVPAE
;
A
#
# COMPACT_ATOMS: atom_id res chain seq x y z
N MET A 1 -23.04 24.35 -6.20
CA MET A 1 -21.89 23.52 -5.76
C MET A 1 -21.19 23.11 -7.05
N GLU A 2 -20.23 23.90 -7.52
CA GLU A 2 -19.46 23.53 -8.72
C GLU A 2 -18.69 22.26 -8.39
N LEU A 3 -18.81 21.25 -9.24
CA LEU A 3 -18.14 19.97 -9.07
C LEU A 3 -16.65 20.18 -9.35
N ASP A 4 -15.83 20.16 -8.31
CA ASP A 4 -14.37 20.27 -8.42
C ASP A 4 -13.82 19.03 -9.14
N ILE A 5 -13.24 19.24 -10.33
CA ILE A 5 -12.61 18.20 -11.16
C ILE A 5 -11.49 17.50 -10.38
N VAL A 6 -10.74 18.22 -9.55
CA VAL A 6 -9.66 17.64 -8.74
C VAL A 6 -10.25 16.67 -7.72
N ALA A 7 -11.31 17.08 -7.02
CA ALA A 7 -11.99 16.22 -6.05
C ALA A 7 -12.59 14.97 -6.71
N LEU A 8 -13.21 15.11 -7.89
CA LEU A 8 -13.77 13.98 -8.64
C LEU A 8 -12.70 12.99 -9.10
N SER A 9 -11.59 13.49 -9.67
CA SER A 9 -10.48 12.62 -10.10
C SER A 9 -9.82 11.90 -8.94
N ARG A 10 -9.65 12.58 -7.79
CA ARG A 10 -9.19 11.95 -6.54
C ARG A 10 -10.14 10.87 -6.05
N LEU A 11 -11.45 11.15 -6.06
CA LEU A 11 -12.47 10.18 -5.66
C LEU A 11 -12.47 8.96 -6.57
N GLN A 12 -12.36 9.16 -7.88
CA GLN A 12 -12.30 8.07 -8.85
C GLN A 12 -11.08 7.18 -8.60
N PHE A 13 -9.90 7.78 -8.45
CA PHE A 13 -8.68 7.03 -8.17
C PHE A 13 -8.75 6.31 -6.81
N ALA A 14 -9.29 6.97 -5.78
CA ALA A 14 -9.49 6.36 -4.47
C ALA A 14 -10.41 5.13 -4.55
N ILE A 15 -11.56 5.23 -5.23
CA ILE A 15 -12.47 4.10 -5.39
C ILE A 15 -11.76 2.93 -6.06
N THR A 16 -11.07 3.16 -7.17
CA THR A 16 -10.40 2.10 -7.91
C THR A 16 -9.25 1.48 -7.13
N ALA A 17 -8.44 2.29 -6.44
CA ALA A 17 -7.32 1.81 -5.62
C ALA A 17 -7.79 0.98 -4.42
N LEU A 18 -8.80 1.46 -3.68
CA LEU A 18 -9.36 0.74 -2.52
C LEU A 18 -10.01 -0.57 -2.98
N TYR A 19 -10.78 -0.58 -4.07
CA TYR A 19 -11.33 -1.83 -4.63
C TYR A 19 -10.25 -2.82 -5.04
N HIS A 20 -9.21 -2.36 -5.73
CA HIS A 20 -8.10 -3.21 -6.15
C HIS A 20 -7.41 -3.84 -4.93
N PHE A 21 -7.17 -3.04 -3.88
CA PHE A 21 -6.51 -3.50 -2.67
C PHE A 21 -7.37 -4.42 -1.78
N LEU A 22 -8.65 -4.64 -2.10
CA LEU A 22 -9.39 -5.75 -1.50
C LEU A 22 -8.85 -7.12 -1.94
N PHE A 23 -8.31 -7.22 -3.15
CA PHE A 23 -7.89 -8.51 -3.72
C PHE A 23 -6.38 -8.75 -3.56
N VAL A 24 -5.57 -7.69 -3.66
CA VAL A 24 -4.10 -7.77 -3.58
C VAL A 24 -3.56 -8.48 -2.34
N PRO A 25 -3.91 -8.10 -1.10
CA PRO A 25 -3.30 -8.68 0.11
C PRO A 25 -3.61 -10.17 0.24
N LEU A 26 -4.79 -10.60 -0.21
CA LEU A 26 -5.16 -12.01 -0.19
C LEU A 26 -4.33 -12.82 -1.20
N THR A 27 -4.10 -12.30 -2.41
CA THR A 27 -3.20 -12.91 -3.40
C THR A 27 -1.77 -13.03 -2.85
N LEU A 28 -1.22 -11.95 -2.30
CA LEU A 28 0.15 -11.90 -1.76
C LEU A 28 0.38 -12.94 -0.68
N GLY A 29 -0.55 -13.08 0.26
CA GLY A 29 -0.40 -14.02 1.36
C GLY A 29 -0.77 -15.47 0.99
N LEU A 30 -1.80 -15.68 0.16
CA LEU A 30 -2.18 -17.04 -0.25
C LEU A 30 -1.11 -17.68 -1.14
N SER A 31 -0.44 -16.92 -2.03
CA SER A 31 0.61 -17.49 -2.88
C SER A 31 1.74 -18.11 -2.04
N VAL A 32 2.18 -17.44 -0.98
CA VAL A 32 3.18 -17.97 -0.04
C VAL A 32 2.64 -19.13 0.78
N LEU A 33 1.41 -19.04 1.29
CA LEU A 33 0.78 -20.14 2.04
C LEU A 33 0.63 -21.41 1.19
N LEU A 34 0.29 -21.28 -0.08
CA LEU A 34 0.22 -22.39 -1.05
C LEU A 34 1.59 -23.02 -1.25
N ALA A 35 2.63 -22.19 -1.45
CA ALA A 35 4.00 -22.65 -1.60
C ALA A 35 4.49 -23.40 -0.35
N ILE A 36 4.15 -22.93 0.86
CA ILE A 36 4.45 -23.62 2.12
C ILE A 36 3.73 -24.98 2.18
N MET A 37 2.43 -25.02 1.93
CA MET A 37 1.63 -26.25 1.98
C MET A 37 2.14 -27.29 0.97
N GLU A 38 2.48 -26.85 -0.22
CA GLU A 38 3.01 -27.72 -1.27
C GLU A 38 4.43 -28.19 -0.98
N THR A 39 5.28 -27.33 -0.39
CA THR A 39 6.60 -27.74 0.09
C THR A 39 6.47 -28.88 1.10
N VAL A 40 5.53 -28.78 2.04
CA VAL A 40 5.27 -29.85 3.02
C VAL A 40 4.73 -31.11 2.34
N TYR A 41 3.91 -30.98 1.30
CA TYR A 41 3.48 -32.11 0.48
C TYR A 41 4.68 -32.83 -0.15
N VAL A 42 5.54 -32.12 -0.87
CA VAL A 42 6.69 -32.71 -1.58
C VAL A 42 7.67 -33.38 -0.59
N MET A 43 7.88 -32.78 0.58
CA MET A 43 8.75 -33.32 1.63
C MET A 43 8.18 -34.55 2.33
N THR A 44 6.86 -34.59 2.56
CA THR A 44 6.23 -35.64 3.41
C THR A 44 5.51 -36.72 2.62
N GLY A 45 5.18 -36.49 1.36
CA GLY A 45 4.36 -37.38 0.52
C GLY A 45 2.91 -37.52 0.98
N ARG A 46 2.45 -36.76 1.99
CA ARG A 46 1.10 -36.91 2.53
C ARG A 46 0.09 -36.17 1.65
N VAL A 47 -0.80 -36.92 1.02
CA VAL A 47 -1.82 -36.42 0.07
C VAL A 47 -2.72 -35.31 0.62
N ILE A 48 -2.94 -35.27 1.94
CA ILE A 48 -3.73 -34.20 2.57
C ILE A 48 -3.15 -32.80 2.31
N TRP A 49 -1.83 -32.67 2.17
CA TRP A 49 -1.20 -31.39 1.86
C TRP A 49 -1.43 -30.98 0.41
N ARG A 50 -1.43 -31.94 -0.53
CA ARG A 50 -1.85 -31.71 -1.92
C ARG A 50 -3.30 -31.25 -1.99
N GLN A 51 -4.20 -31.90 -1.25
CA GLN A 51 -5.61 -31.50 -1.13
C GLN A 51 -5.76 -30.07 -0.58
N MET A 52 -4.97 -29.73 0.44
CA MET A 52 -4.93 -28.38 1.00
C MET A 52 -4.50 -27.35 -0.06
N THR A 53 -3.39 -27.60 -0.75
CA THR A 53 -2.90 -26.71 -1.81
C THR A 53 -3.93 -26.52 -2.92
N LYS A 54 -4.56 -27.59 -3.42
CA LYS A 54 -5.62 -27.51 -4.44
C LYS A 54 -6.84 -26.70 -3.96
N PHE A 55 -7.29 -26.94 -2.73
CA PHE A 55 -8.45 -26.24 -2.16
C PHE A 55 -8.19 -24.73 -1.98
N TRP A 56 -7.11 -24.37 -1.29
CA TRP A 56 -6.75 -22.96 -1.12
C TRP A 56 -6.37 -22.31 -2.45
N GLY A 57 -5.82 -23.08 -3.39
CA GLY A 57 -5.53 -22.66 -4.75
C GLY A 57 -6.78 -22.24 -5.51
N THR A 58 -7.91 -22.92 -5.28
CA THR A 58 -9.20 -22.52 -5.88
C THR A 58 -9.64 -21.14 -5.39
N LEU A 59 -9.52 -20.87 -4.08
CA LEU A 59 -9.87 -19.57 -3.52
C LEU A 59 -8.89 -18.47 -3.98
N PHE A 60 -7.60 -18.80 -4.05
CA PHE A 60 -6.59 -17.94 -4.66
C PHE A 60 -6.95 -17.58 -6.10
N GLY A 61 -7.32 -18.54 -6.94
CA GLY A 61 -7.67 -18.30 -8.34
C GLY A 61 -8.90 -17.40 -8.52
N ILE A 62 -9.93 -17.58 -7.68
CA ILE A 62 -11.12 -16.71 -7.66
C ILE A 62 -10.70 -15.25 -7.37
N ASN A 63 -9.93 -15.04 -6.29
CA ASN A 63 -9.46 -13.71 -5.90
C ASN A 63 -8.49 -13.10 -6.91
N PHE A 64 -7.56 -13.90 -7.45
CA PHE A 64 -6.53 -13.50 -8.38
C PHE A 64 -7.11 -12.91 -9.67
N ALA A 65 -8.16 -13.55 -10.22
CA ALA A 65 -8.82 -13.06 -11.43
C ALA A 65 -9.35 -11.62 -11.29
N LEU A 66 -9.93 -11.30 -10.12
CA LEU A 66 -10.42 -9.95 -9.82
C LEU A 66 -9.29 -8.96 -9.54
N GLY A 67 -8.23 -9.42 -8.89
CA GLY A 67 -7.00 -8.64 -8.72
C GLY A 67 -6.42 -8.18 -10.05
N VAL A 68 -6.28 -9.09 -11.02
CA VAL A 68 -5.80 -8.75 -12.38
C VAL A 68 -6.75 -7.78 -13.07
N ALA A 69 -8.05 -8.04 -13.06
CA ALA A 69 -9.04 -7.19 -13.74
C ALA A 69 -9.04 -5.75 -13.20
N THR A 70 -8.91 -5.58 -11.87
CA THR A 70 -8.85 -4.26 -11.25
C THR A 70 -7.49 -3.58 -11.42
N GLY A 71 -6.39 -4.35 -11.43
CA GLY A 71 -5.03 -3.84 -11.65
C GLY A 71 -4.84 -3.21 -13.03
N ILE A 72 -5.40 -3.81 -14.08
CA ILE A 72 -5.39 -3.25 -15.44
C ILE A 72 -6.00 -1.84 -15.45
N VAL A 73 -7.10 -1.62 -14.74
CA VAL A 73 -7.75 -0.30 -14.70
C VAL A 73 -6.90 0.72 -13.94
N MET A 74 -6.24 0.31 -12.85
CA MET A 74 -5.31 1.16 -12.10
C MET A 74 -4.17 1.68 -12.98
N GLU A 75 -3.55 0.80 -13.77
CA GLU A 75 -2.45 1.17 -14.67
C GLU A 75 -2.88 2.26 -15.66
N PHE A 76 -4.04 2.10 -16.31
CA PHE A 76 -4.52 3.09 -17.27
C PHE A 76 -5.00 4.40 -16.63
N GLN A 77 -5.39 4.40 -15.35
CA GLN A 77 -5.84 5.63 -14.69
C GLN A 77 -4.73 6.68 -14.55
N PHE A 78 -3.46 6.27 -14.44
CA PHE A 78 -2.33 7.20 -14.44
C PHE A 78 -2.28 8.02 -15.73
N GLY A 79 -2.54 7.40 -16.89
CA GLY A 79 -2.53 8.09 -18.18
C GLY A 79 -3.80 8.90 -18.46
N MET A 80 -4.97 8.42 -18.05
CA MET A 80 -6.26 9.04 -18.39
C MET A 80 -6.55 10.29 -17.52
N ASN A 81 -6.50 10.13 -16.19
CA ASN A 81 -6.97 11.16 -15.26
C ASN A 81 -5.85 12.05 -14.70
N TRP A 82 -4.60 11.63 -14.91
CA TRP A 82 -3.40 12.24 -14.36
C TRP A 82 -2.36 12.47 -15.48
N SER A 83 -2.78 13.11 -16.58
CA SER A 83 -1.92 13.30 -17.75
C SER A 83 -0.72 14.19 -17.48
N TYR A 84 -0.91 15.30 -16.73
CA TYR A 84 0.20 16.18 -16.35
C TYR A 84 1.16 15.49 -15.40
N TYR A 85 0.65 14.70 -14.44
CA TYR A 85 1.48 13.82 -13.61
C TYR A 85 2.34 12.89 -14.46
N SER A 86 1.73 12.16 -15.41
CA SER A 86 2.43 11.22 -16.27
C SER A 86 3.52 11.89 -17.12
N GLN A 87 3.27 13.11 -17.61
CA GLN A 87 4.29 13.90 -18.30
C GLN A 87 5.40 14.39 -17.36
N TYR A 88 5.03 14.85 -16.16
CA TYR A 88 5.94 15.53 -15.23
C TYR A 88 6.92 14.58 -14.56
N VAL A 89 6.52 13.32 -14.28
CA VAL A 89 7.36 12.33 -13.59
C VAL A 89 7.56 11.02 -14.36
N GLY A 90 7.13 10.94 -15.62
CA GLY A 90 7.14 9.71 -16.41
C GLY A 90 8.51 9.04 -16.51
N ASP A 91 9.60 9.83 -16.57
CA ASP A 91 10.97 9.30 -16.65
C ASP A 91 11.39 8.52 -15.39
N ILE A 92 10.84 8.87 -14.22
CA ILE A 92 11.15 8.19 -12.95
C ILE A 92 10.08 7.17 -12.60
N PHE A 93 8.81 7.57 -12.62
CA PHE A 93 7.70 6.76 -12.17
C PHE A 93 7.36 5.64 -13.16
N GLY A 94 7.50 5.89 -14.47
CA GLY A 94 7.16 4.92 -15.50
C GLY A 94 8.13 3.73 -15.57
N ALA A 95 9.40 3.92 -15.21
CA ALA A 95 10.41 2.87 -15.30
C ALA A 95 10.14 1.67 -14.35
N PRO A 96 9.88 1.88 -13.03
CA PRO A 96 9.46 0.79 -12.14
C PRO A 96 8.21 0.05 -12.62
N LEU A 97 7.18 0.76 -13.12
CA LEU A 97 5.94 0.15 -13.62
C LEU A 97 6.20 -0.72 -14.87
N ALA A 98 7.04 -0.27 -15.79
CA ALA A 98 7.41 -1.07 -16.96
C ALA A 98 8.21 -2.33 -16.56
N ILE A 99 9.13 -2.20 -15.62
CA ILE A 99 9.92 -3.31 -15.08
C ILE A 99 9.03 -4.31 -14.34
N GLU A 100 8.05 -3.83 -13.57
CA GLU A 100 7.02 -4.65 -12.93
C GLU A 100 6.32 -5.55 -13.95
N GLY A 101 5.86 -4.98 -15.05
CA GLY A 101 5.21 -5.73 -16.13
C GLY A 101 6.11 -6.82 -16.72
N LEU A 102 7.35 -6.47 -17.05
CA LEU A 102 8.31 -7.39 -17.69
C LEU A 102 8.79 -8.52 -16.76
N MET A 103 8.97 -8.24 -15.47
CA MET A 103 9.58 -9.17 -14.52
C MET A 103 8.56 -9.93 -13.68
N ALA A 104 7.60 -9.21 -13.10
CA ALA A 104 6.67 -9.77 -12.12
C ALA A 104 5.42 -10.31 -12.78
N PHE A 105 4.72 -9.50 -13.60
CA PHE A 105 3.45 -9.92 -14.20
C PHE A 105 3.63 -11.10 -15.14
N PHE A 106 4.66 -11.10 -16.00
CA PHE A 106 4.94 -12.25 -16.86
C PHE A 106 5.25 -13.51 -16.06
N LEU A 107 6.02 -13.41 -14.98
CA LEU A 107 6.35 -14.55 -14.14
C LEU A 107 5.10 -15.11 -13.47
N GLU A 108 4.35 -14.27 -12.78
CA GLU A 108 3.14 -14.67 -12.06
C GLU A 108 2.06 -15.22 -13.02
N ALA A 109 1.74 -14.52 -14.10
CA ALA A 109 0.70 -14.90 -15.05
C ALA A 109 1.03 -16.20 -15.82
N THR A 110 2.31 -16.47 -16.08
CA THR A 110 2.73 -17.72 -16.73
C THR A 110 2.66 -18.90 -15.77
N PHE A 111 3.27 -18.74 -14.58
CA PHE A 111 3.36 -19.84 -13.62
C PHE A 111 2.05 -20.12 -12.89
N VAL A 112 1.12 -19.16 -12.80
CA VAL A 112 -0.23 -19.43 -12.25
C VAL A 112 -1.03 -20.38 -13.14
N GLY A 113 -0.89 -20.27 -14.47
CA GLY A 113 -1.47 -21.23 -15.40
C GLY A 113 -0.89 -22.63 -15.19
N LEU A 114 0.42 -22.73 -14.99
CA LEU A 114 1.09 -23.99 -14.68
C LEU A 114 0.68 -24.55 -13.31
N PHE A 115 0.45 -23.70 -12.31
CA PHE A 115 -0.04 -24.11 -10.98
C PHE A 115 -1.43 -24.75 -11.04
N PHE A 116 -2.35 -24.25 -11.87
CA PHE A 116 -3.68 -24.83 -11.98
C PHE A 116 -3.74 -26.07 -12.87
N PHE A 117 -3.03 -26.06 -13.99
CA PHE A 117 -3.16 -27.10 -15.02
C PHE A 117 -1.98 -28.10 -15.06
N GLY A 118 -0.97 -27.90 -14.20
CA GLY A 118 0.25 -28.68 -14.18
C GLY A 118 0.24 -29.90 -13.26
N TRP A 119 -0.79 -30.09 -12.43
CA TRP A 119 -0.83 -31.17 -11.43
C TRP A 119 -0.58 -32.57 -11.99
N ASP A 120 -1.02 -32.84 -13.24
CA ASP A 120 -0.88 -34.14 -13.90
C ASP A 120 0.18 -34.13 -15.01
N LYS A 121 0.83 -32.97 -15.24
CA LYS A 121 1.80 -32.74 -16.32
C LYS A 121 3.21 -32.42 -15.83
N LEU A 122 3.36 -32.06 -14.56
CA LEU A 122 4.62 -31.71 -13.93
C LEU A 122 4.97 -32.75 -12.87
N SER A 123 6.28 -32.95 -12.62
CA SER A 123 6.72 -33.71 -11.46
C SER A 123 6.37 -32.92 -10.21
N LYS A 124 6.29 -33.58 -9.04
CA LYS A 124 6.03 -32.89 -7.77
C LYS A 124 6.99 -31.72 -7.48
N VAL A 125 8.25 -31.85 -7.90
CA VAL A 125 9.25 -30.77 -7.76
C VAL A 125 9.02 -29.69 -8.82
N GLY A 126 8.70 -30.08 -10.06
CA GLY A 126 8.38 -29.11 -11.13
C GLY A 126 7.16 -28.26 -10.80
N HIS A 127 6.12 -28.87 -10.22
CA HIS A 127 4.93 -28.17 -9.76
C HIS A 127 5.25 -27.24 -8.59
N LEU A 128 6.01 -27.72 -7.59
CA LEU A 128 6.44 -26.89 -6.47
C LEU A 128 7.25 -25.66 -6.92
N THR A 129 8.15 -25.83 -7.89
CA THR A 129 8.89 -24.71 -8.48
C THR A 129 7.94 -23.70 -9.11
N ALA A 130 6.91 -24.14 -9.85
CA ALA A 130 5.90 -23.24 -10.40
C ALA A 130 5.18 -22.46 -9.29
N THR A 131 4.77 -23.12 -8.21
CA THR A 131 4.09 -22.48 -7.08
C THR A 131 4.97 -21.43 -6.38
N TRP A 132 6.25 -21.70 -6.19
CA TRP A 132 7.19 -20.70 -5.65
C TRP A 132 7.42 -19.53 -6.61
N LEU A 133 7.47 -19.77 -7.92
CA LEU A 133 7.60 -18.70 -8.91
C LEU A 133 6.36 -17.81 -8.98
N VAL A 134 5.16 -18.36 -8.75
CA VAL A 134 3.95 -17.55 -8.53
C VAL A 134 4.14 -16.65 -7.31
N ALA A 135 4.54 -17.21 -6.17
CA ALA A 135 4.73 -16.43 -4.94
C ALA A 135 5.82 -15.34 -5.09
N ILE A 136 6.94 -15.66 -5.73
CA ILE A 136 8.01 -14.69 -6.01
C ILE A 136 7.52 -13.60 -6.97
N GLY A 137 6.77 -13.97 -8.02
CA GLY A 137 6.17 -13.03 -8.97
C GLY A 137 5.25 -12.03 -8.27
N SER A 138 4.31 -12.50 -7.43
CA SER A 138 3.42 -11.60 -6.67
C SER A 138 4.21 -10.63 -5.78
N ASN A 139 5.28 -11.10 -5.13
CA ASN A 139 6.10 -10.24 -4.26
C ASN A 139 6.99 -9.26 -5.03
N PHE A 140 7.50 -9.64 -6.21
CA PHE A 140 8.20 -8.70 -7.07
C PHE A 140 7.27 -7.63 -7.65
N SER A 141 6.00 -7.96 -7.92
CA SER A 141 5.02 -6.93 -8.28
C SER A 141 4.88 -5.91 -7.16
N ALA A 142 4.62 -6.38 -5.93
CA ALA A 142 4.58 -5.52 -4.75
C ALA A 142 5.85 -4.67 -4.57
N LEU A 143 7.03 -5.23 -4.84
CA LEU A 143 8.29 -4.49 -4.76
C LEU A 143 8.32 -3.30 -5.72
N TRP A 144 8.08 -3.53 -7.01
CA TRP A 144 8.22 -2.49 -8.03
C TRP A 144 7.17 -1.39 -7.90
N ILE A 145 5.92 -1.76 -7.59
CA ILE A 145 4.86 -0.76 -7.38
C ILE A 145 5.10 0.07 -6.11
N LEU A 146 5.70 -0.53 -5.06
CA LEU A 146 6.02 0.19 -3.82
C LEU A 146 7.32 0.98 -3.91
N ILE A 147 8.23 0.66 -4.83
CA ILE A 147 9.33 1.57 -5.22
C ILE A 147 8.76 2.82 -5.86
N ALA A 148 7.83 2.67 -6.82
CA ALA A 148 7.18 3.80 -7.47
C ALA A 148 6.43 4.67 -6.44
N ASN A 149 5.60 4.06 -5.60
CA ASN A 149 4.84 4.78 -4.58
C ASN A 149 5.73 5.35 -3.46
N GLY A 150 6.81 4.65 -3.06
CA GLY A 150 7.79 5.14 -2.10
C GLY A 150 8.54 6.37 -2.60
N TRP A 151 8.86 6.42 -3.89
CA TRP A 151 9.42 7.61 -4.53
C TRP A 151 8.45 8.79 -4.52
N MET A 152 7.14 8.57 -4.72
CA MET A 152 6.14 9.64 -4.59
C MET A 152 6.12 10.28 -3.19
N GLN A 153 6.52 9.53 -2.18
CA GLN A 153 6.56 9.96 -0.77
C GLN A 153 7.92 10.61 -0.40
N ASN A 154 9.00 10.23 -1.09
CA ASN A 154 10.35 10.75 -0.88
C ASN A 154 11.12 10.77 -2.23
N PRO A 155 11.07 11.86 -3.01
CA PRO A 155 11.50 11.89 -4.40
C PRO A 155 13.03 12.02 -4.58
N VAL A 156 13.80 11.09 -4.01
CA VAL A 156 15.26 11.02 -4.14
C VAL A 156 15.69 10.57 -5.55
N GLY A 157 16.95 10.83 -5.92
CA GLY A 157 17.53 10.38 -7.19
C GLY A 157 16.93 11.05 -8.44
N SER A 158 16.32 12.22 -8.28
CA SER A 158 15.67 12.96 -9.35
C SER A 158 15.87 14.47 -9.22
N ALA A 159 15.85 15.18 -10.35
CA ALA A 159 15.94 16.64 -10.40
C ALA A 159 14.99 17.22 -11.45
N PHE A 160 14.45 18.42 -11.19
CA PHE A 160 13.62 19.11 -12.16
C PHE A 160 14.47 19.78 -13.23
N ASN A 161 14.18 19.48 -14.49
CA ASN A 161 14.83 20.13 -15.63
C ASN A 161 13.93 21.26 -16.18
N PRO A 162 14.36 22.53 -16.07
CA PRO A 162 13.55 23.68 -16.48
C PRO A 162 13.38 23.80 -18.01
N GLN A 163 14.20 23.10 -18.80
CA GLN A 163 14.08 23.08 -20.27
C GLN A 163 13.03 22.07 -20.74
N THR A 164 13.04 20.86 -20.16
CA THR A 164 12.09 19.79 -20.51
C THR A 164 10.79 19.87 -19.71
N MET A 165 10.75 20.71 -18.67
CA MET A 165 9.60 20.96 -17.79
C MET A 165 9.09 19.70 -17.07
N ARG A 166 10.01 18.80 -16.73
CA ARG A 166 9.74 17.53 -16.04
C ARG A 166 10.87 17.17 -15.08
N MET A 167 10.57 16.25 -14.17
CA MET A 167 11.57 15.58 -13.35
C MET A 167 12.29 14.54 -14.20
N GLU A 168 13.62 14.47 -14.05
CA GLU A 168 14.48 13.50 -14.73
C GLU A 168 15.27 12.69 -13.70
N VAL A 169 15.54 11.41 -14.00
CA VAL A 169 16.36 10.53 -13.13
C VAL A 169 17.79 11.03 -13.13
N THR A 170 18.33 11.31 -11.95
CA THR A 170 19.77 11.61 -11.76
C THR A 170 20.53 10.40 -11.23
N ASP A 171 19.88 9.58 -10.41
CA ASP A 171 20.44 8.36 -9.84
C ASP A 171 19.34 7.30 -9.65
N PHE A 172 19.33 6.30 -10.52
CA PHE A 172 18.35 5.21 -10.46
C PHE A 172 18.55 4.30 -9.24
N PHE A 173 19.78 4.14 -8.75
CA PHE A 173 20.06 3.33 -7.56
C PHE A 173 19.50 3.98 -6.31
N ALA A 174 19.57 5.31 -6.22
CA ALA A 174 18.93 6.06 -5.14
C ALA A 174 17.39 5.90 -5.14
N VAL A 175 16.76 5.84 -6.32
CA VAL A 175 15.32 5.55 -6.45
C VAL A 175 15.00 4.13 -5.98
N LEU A 176 15.78 3.14 -6.41
CA LEU A 176 15.59 1.72 -6.10
C LEU A 176 15.76 1.43 -4.60
N PHE A 177 16.80 1.99 -3.98
CA PHE A 177 17.12 1.79 -2.56
C PHE A 177 16.55 2.89 -1.65
N ASN A 178 15.51 3.60 -2.10
CA ASN A 178 14.84 4.60 -1.30
C ASN A 178 14.35 3.99 0.04
N PRO A 179 14.76 4.51 1.21
CA PRO A 179 14.42 3.93 2.50
C PRO A 179 12.90 3.85 2.73
N VAL A 180 12.13 4.83 2.22
CA VAL A 180 10.68 4.83 2.32
C VAL A 180 10.06 3.71 1.47
N ALA A 181 10.62 3.42 0.29
CA ALA A 181 10.18 2.30 -0.53
C ALA A 181 10.44 0.95 0.15
N GLN A 182 11.62 0.78 0.76
CA GLN A 182 11.99 -0.45 1.46
C GLN A 182 11.06 -0.70 2.66
N ALA A 183 10.83 0.30 3.51
CA ALA A 183 9.91 0.18 4.64
C ALA A 183 8.47 -0.11 4.19
N LYS A 184 7.99 0.61 3.16
CA LYS A 184 6.66 0.37 2.58
C LYS A 184 6.52 -1.04 2.01
N PHE A 185 7.52 -1.51 1.27
CA PHE A 185 7.54 -2.85 0.69
C PHE A 185 7.33 -3.92 1.76
N VAL A 186 8.21 -3.97 2.75
CA VAL A 186 8.17 -5.05 3.74
C VAL A 186 6.93 -4.94 4.63
N HIS A 187 6.49 -3.71 4.99
CA HIS A 187 5.26 -3.51 5.76
C HIS A 187 4.00 -3.97 5.02
N THR A 188 3.85 -3.57 3.75
CA THR A 188 2.65 -3.87 2.93
C THR A 188 2.56 -5.35 2.60
N VAL A 189 3.69 -5.97 2.23
CA VAL A 189 3.76 -7.41 1.96
C VAL A 189 3.46 -8.21 3.21
N SER A 190 4.04 -7.84 4.36
CA SER A 190 3.74 -8.51 5.63
C SER A 190 2.26 -8.36 6.01
N ALA A 191 1.62 -7.22 5.70
CA ALA A 191 0.19 -7.02 5.93
C ALA A 191 -0.65 -7.94 5.04
N GLY A 192 -0.26 -8.15 3.78
CA GLY A 192 -0.87 -9.16 2.90
C GLY A 192 -0.77 -10.58 3.48
N TYR A 193 0.39 -10.93 4.04
CA TYR A 193 0.60 -12.22 4.70
C TYR A 193 -0.30 -12.41 5.92
N VAL A 194 -0.52 -11.35 6.72
CA VAL A 194 -1.48 -11.37 7.83
C VAL A 194 -2.89 -11.56 7.30
N THR A 195 -3.30 -10.83 6.27
CA THR A 195 -4.64 -10.95 5.66
C THR A 195 -4.95 -12.38 5.24
N ALA A 196 -4.07 -13.02 4.46
CA ALA A 196 -4.29 -14.40 4.05
C ALA A 196 -4.24 -15.39 5.22
N SER A 197 -3.37 -15.16 6.21
CA SER A 197 -3.30 -16.01 7.40
C SER A 197 -4.60 -15.96 8.21
N ILE A 198 -5.13 -14.77 8.47
CA ILE A 198 -6.40 -14.60 9.18
C ILE A 198 -7.57 -15.17 8.35
N PHE A 199 -7.55 -15.01 7.04
CA PHE A 199 -8.54 -15.63 6.15
C PHE A 199 -8.53 -17.16 6.25
N VAL A 200 -7.36 -17.80 6.10
CA VAL A 200 -7.20 -19.26 6.22
C VAL A 200 -7.58 -19.75 7.61
N LEU A 201 -7.17 -19.02 8.65
CA LEU A 201 -7.51 -19.31 10.04
C LEU A 201 -9.02 -19.24 10.28
N GLY A 202 -9.68 -18.17 9.85
CA GLY A 202 -11.11 -17.95 10.03
C GLY A 202 -11.97 -18.96 9.29
N VAL A 203 -11.68 -19.22 8.01
CA VAL A 203 -12.38 -20.24 7.21
C VAL A 203 -12.18 -21.64 7.81
N SER A 204 -10.97 -21.96 8.28
CA SER A 204 -10.71 -23.23 8.94
C SER A 204 -11.40 -23.35 10.29
N ALA A 205 -11.45 -22.27 11.07
CA ALA A 205 -12.19 -22.22 12.33
C ALA A 205 -13.70 -22.45 12.11
N TRP A 206 -14.26 -21.91 11.03
CA TRP A 206 -15.63 -22.17 10.62
C TRP A 206 -15.88 -23.66 10.32
N TYR A 207 -14.96 -24.32 9.61
CA TYR A 207 -15.05 -25.77 9.35
C TYR A 207 -15.04 -26.59 10.64
N VAL A 208 -14.15 -26.26 11.59
CA VAL A 208 -14.09 -26.94 12.89
C VAL A 208 -15.38 -26.73 13.68
N LEU A 209 -15.92 -25.50 13.72
CA LEU A 209 -17.21 -25.20 14.36
C LEU A 209 -18.40 -25.98 13.77
N LYS A 210 -18.33 -26.30 12.47
CA LYS A 210 -19.35 -27.09 11.77
C LYS A 210 -19.08 -28.59 11.79
N GLY A 211 -17.99 -29.04 12.40
CA GLY A 211 -17.59 -30.45 12.39
C GLY A 211 -17.26 -30.99 10.99
N ARG A 212 -16.89 -30.12 10.04
CA ARG A 212 -16.60 -30.48 8.64
C ARG A 212 -15.10 -30.41 8.38
N HIS A 213 -14.58 -31.31 7.54
CA HIS A 213 -13.18 -31.29 7.04
C HIS A 213 -12.12 -31.05 8.14
N THR A 214 -12.35 -31.57 9.35
CA THR A 214 -11.62 -31.17 10.56
C THR A 214 -10.13 -31.45 10.49
N ALA A 215 -9.73 -32.56 9.86
CA ALA A 215 -8.34 -32.92 9.65
C ALA A 215 -7.58 -31.89 8.79
N LEU A 216 -8.22 -31.40 7.73
CA LEU A 216 -7.67 -30.35 6.86
C LEU A 216 -7.68 -29.02 7.60
N ALA A 217 -8.82 -28.66 8.20
CA ALA A 217 -8.99 -27.41 8.91
C ALA A 217 -7.94 -27.21 10.01
N LYS A 218 -7.70 -28.21 10.88
CA LYS A 218 -6.69 -28.09 11.95
C LYS A 218 -5.27 -27.89 11.40
N ARG A 219 -4.92 -28.51 10.27
CA ARG A 219 -3.60 -28.32 9.63
C ARG A 219 -3.47 -26.92 9.01
N SER A 220 -4.51 -26.48 8.30
CA SER A 220 -4.59 -25.12 7.77
C SER A 220 -4.47 -24.07 8.87
N MET A 221 -5.16 -24.26 10.01
CA MET A 221 -5.05 -23.37 11.19
C MET A 221 -3.64 -23.32 11.75
N THR A 222 -2.93 -24.45 11.82
CA THR A 222 -1.54 -24.47 12.31
C THR A 222 -0.59 -23.68 11.42
N VAL A 223 -0.70 -23.86 10.09
CA VAL A 223 0.13 -23.12 9.13
C VAL A 223 -0.19 -21.63 9.20
N ALA A 224 -1.47 -21.29 9.16
CA ALA A 224 -1.94 -19.90 9.23
C ALA A 224 -1.58 -19.21 10.55
N ALA A 225 -1.69 -19.88 11.70
CA ALA A 225 -1.33 -19.29 12.98
C ALA A 225 0.18 -19.05 13.11
N SER A 226 1.01 -20.00 12.63
CA SER A 226 2.47 -19.87 12.68
C SER A 226 2.98 -18.78 11.74
N PHE A 227 2.55 -18.82 10.46
CA PHE A 227 2.93 -17.82 9.47
C PHE A 227 2.34 -16.44 9.79
N GLY A 228 1.08 -16.40 10.22
CA GLY A 228 0.40 -15.16 10.63
C GLY A 228 1.02 -14.51 11.87
N LEU A 229 1.56 -15.30 12.81
CA LEU A 229 2.30 -14.74 13.95
C LEU A 229 3.59 -14.08 13.50
N ALA A 230 4.39 -14.76 12.68
CA ALA A 230 5.61 -14.17 12.12
C ALA A 230 5.31 -12.91 11.29
N ALA A 231 4.29 -12.96 10.44
CA ALA A 231 3.85 -11.84 9.62
C ALA A 231 3.33 -10.66 10.46
N SER A 232 2.51 -10.91 11.49
CA SER A 232 1.96 -9.83 12.32
C SER A 232 3.02 -9.15 13.18
N LEU A 233 4.00 -9.89 13.69
CA LEU A 233 5.17 -9.31 14.35
C LEU A 233 6.00 -8.46 13.36
N SER A 234 6.22 -8.97 12.15
CA SER A 234 6.90 -8.24 11.08
C SER A 234 6.19 -6.91 10.74
N VAL A 235 4.87 -6.94 10.53
CA VAL A 235 4.06 -5.73 10.23
C VAL A 235 4.23 -4.66 11.30
N VAL A 236 4.17 -5.01 12.58
CA VAL A 236 4.23 -4.02 13.66
C VAL A 236 5.63 -3.42 13.80
N VAL A 237 6.68 -4.25 13.77
CA VAL A 237 8.08 -3.77 13.84
C VAL A 237 8.40 -2.86 12.66
N LEU A 238 7.99 -3.23 11.46
CA LEU A 238 8.24 -2.43 10.26
C LEU A 238 7.30 -1.21 10.17
N GLY A 239 6.15 -1.28 10.82
CA GLY A 239 5.25 -0.12 10.98
C GLY A 239 5.87 0.95 11.86
N ASP A 240 6.53 0.53 12.96
CA ASP A 240 7.33 1.42 13.81
C ASP A 240 8.47 2.07 13.01
N GLU A 241 9.22 1.29 12.22
CA GLU A 241 10.28 1.82 11.36
C GLU A 241 9.75 2.79 10.29
N SER A 242 8.61 2.49 9.67
CA SER A 242 7.95 3.41 8.74
C SER A 242 7.48 4.71 9.43
N GLY A 243 7.06 4.62 10.68
CA GLY A 243 6.71 5.78 11.51
C GLY A 243 7.93 6.66 11.79
N TYR A 244 9.06 6.03 12.15
CA TYR A 244 10.35 6.71 12.32
C TYR A 244 10.79 7.44 11.05
N LEU A 245 10.81 6.77 9.89
CA LEU A 245 11.18 7.39 8.61
C LEU A 245 10.25 8.55 8.21
N SER A 246 8.98 8.50 8.63
CA SER A 246 8.04 9.60 8.40
C SER A 246 8.42 10.87 9.17
N THR A 247 9.18 10.75 10.27
CA THR A 247 9.67 11.91 11.04
C THR A 247 10.78 12.66 10.30
N GLU A 248 11.54 11.97 9.46
CA GLU A 248 12.63 12.56 8.67
C GLU A 248 12.09 13.23 7.40
N HIS A 249 11.17 12.56 6.70
CA HIS A 249 10.75 12.97 5.36
C HIS A 249 9.33 13.54 5.25
N GLN A 250 8.43 13.26 6.22
CA GLN A 250 7.00 13.62 6.15
C GLN A 250 6.42 14.08 7.50
N LYS A 251 7.04 15.12 8.05
CA LYS A 251 6.71 15.67 9.37
C LYS A 251 5.23 16.07 9.52
N MET A 252 4.62 16.62 8.47
CA MET A 252 3.21 17.03 8.51
C MET A 252 2.27 15.84 8.66
N LYS A 253 2.56 14.73 7.99
CA LYS A 253 1.81 13.48 8.14
C LYS A 253 1.90 12.98 9.58
N LEU A 254 3.11 12.92 10.14
CA LEU A 254 3.35 12.50 11.53
C LEU A 254 2.57 13.37 12.53
N ALA A 255 2.71 14.69 12.43
CA ALA A 255 2.03 15.63 13.31
C ALA A 255 0.51 15.51 13.19
N SER A 256 0.00 15.23 11.97
CA SER A 256 -1.43 15.06 11.70
C SER A 256 -1.97 13.72 12.19
N ILE A 257 -1.22 12.61 12.09
CA ILE A 257 -1.65 11.35 12.70
C ILE A 257 -1.68 11.50 14.21
N GLU A 258 -0.73 12.16 14.85
CA GLU A 258 -0.74 12.33 16.32
C GLU A 258 -1.60 13.49 16.84
N ALA A 259 -2.23 14.26 15.93
CA ALA A 259 -2.97 15.48 16.23
C ALA A 259 -2.17 16.48 17.08
N MET A 260 -0.90 16.64 16.75
CA MET A 260 0.06 17.55 17.38
C MET A 260 -0.08 18.96 16.81
N TRP A 261 -1.01 19.74 17.36
CA TRP A 261 -1.23 21.11 16.90
C TRP A 261 -0.03 22.03 17.16
N LYS A 262 0.60 21.86 18.32
CA LYS A 262 1.79 22.59 18.76
C LYS A 262 2.99 21.66 18.86
N THR A 263 4.18 22.23 18.81
CA THR A 263 5.44 21.48 19.00
C THR A 263 5.45 20.82 20.36
N GLU A 264 5.68 19.51 20.38
CA GLU A 264 5.71 18.72 21.60
C GLU A 264 7.12 18.75 22.20
N PRO A 265 7.27 19.13 23.49
CA PRO A 265 8.56 19.13 24.15
C PRO A 265 9.06 17.69 24.33
N ALA A 266 10.38 17.53 24.33
CA ALA A 266 10.98 16.24 24.64
C ALA A 266 10.85 15.91 26.14
N PRO A 267 10.55 14.65 26.52
CA PRO A 267 10.14 13.52 25.67
C PRO A 267 8.66 13.58 25.26
N ALA A 268 8.40 13.57 23.95
CA ALA A 268 7.05 13.69 23.40
C ALA A 268 6.12 12.53 23.80
N ALA A 269 4.85 12.85 24.08
CA ALA A 269 3.83 11.89 24.43
C ALA A 269 3.09 11.33 23.20
N PHE A 270 2.59 10.10 23.29
CA PHE A 270 1.74 9.49 22.26
C PHE A 270 0.26 9.75 22.56
N THR A 271 -0.52 10.19 21.58
CA THR A 271 -1.95 10.49 21.77
C THR A 271 -2.78 9.24 21.47
N ALA A 272 -3.05 8.44 22.52
CA ALA A 272 -3.74 7.16 22.39
C ALA A 272 -5.23 7.32 22.03
N PHE A 273 -5.87 8.37 22.52
CA PHE A 273 -7.28 8.67 22.26
C PHE A 273 -7.50 10.19 22.28
N GLY A 274 -8.51 10.67 21.56
CA GLY A 274 -8.91 12.08 21.53
C GLY A 274 -9.85 12.36 20.37
N PHE A 275 -10.46 13.54 20.38
CA PHE A 275 -11.26 14.04 19.27
C PHE A 275 -10.59 15.31 18.70
N PRO A 276 -9.78 15.17 17.65
CA PRO A 276 -9.18 16.33 16.99
C PRO A 276 -10.26 17.22 16.38
N ASP A 277 -10.19 18.52 16.66
CA ASP A 277 -11.00 19.56 16.03
C ASP A 277 -10.08 20.44 15.18
N GLN A 278 -10.25 20.36 13.87
CA GLN A 278 -9.41 21.07 12.91
C GLN A 278 -9.75 22.56 12.80
N GLU A 279 -10.98 22.96 13.10
CA GLU A 279 -11.36 24.38 13.10
C GLU A 279 -10.83 25.07 14.36
N ALA A 280 -10.97 24.41 15.52
CA ALA A 280 -10.44 24.90 16.79
C ALA A 280 -8.91 24.75 16.90
N ARG A 281 -8.30 23.87 16.09
CA ARG A 281 -6.86 23.51 16.13
C ARG A 281 -6.43 22.96 17.49
N GLU A 282 -7.31 22.14 18.08
CA GLU A 282 -7.10 21.53 19.37
C GLU A 282 -7.60 20.08 19.35
N THR A 283 -7.16 19.26 20.31
CA THR A 283 -7.63 17.88 20.45
C THR A 283 -8.36 17.75 21.78
N HIS A 284 -9.67 17.54 21.71
CA HIS A 284 -10.51 17.42 22.90
C HIS A 284 -10.42 16.02 23.51
N TYR A 285 -10.50 15.95 24.85
CA TYR A 285 -10.49 14.70 25.62
C TYR A 285 -9.28 13.80 25.31
N ALA A 286 -8.12 14.41 25.06
CA ALA A 286 -6.92 13.68 24.70
C ALA A 286 -6.39 12.85 25.87
N VAL A 287 -6.07 11.59 25.59
CA VAL A 287 -5.40 10.67 26.51
C VAL A 287 -3.99 10.44 26.00
N HIS A 288 -3.02 10.97 26.73
CA HIS A 288 -1.61 10.89 26.38
C HIS A 288 -0.91 9.78 27.16
N ILE A 289 -0.09 8.99 26.46
CA ILE A 289 0.86 8.05 27.06
C ILE A 289 2.24 8.71 27.02
N PRO A 290 2.83 9.05 28.18
CA PRO A 290 4.11 9.76 28.23
C PRO A 290 5.23 9.00 27.50
N TRP A 291 6.09 9.76 26.83
CA TRP A 291 7.40 9.34 26.28
C TRP A 291 7.38 8.35 25.11
N VAL A 292 6.26 7.66 24.89
CA VAL A 292 6.14 6.66 23.82
C VAL A 292 6.47 7.28 22.46
N MET A 293 5.96 8.48 22.15
CA MET A 293 6.22 9.13 20.88
C MET A 293 7.68 9.57 20.70
N GLY A 294 8.34 10.01 21.77
CA GLY A 294 9.79 10.25 21.75
C GLY A 294 10.58 8.99 21.35
N LEU A 295 10.23 7.85 21.96
CA LEU A 295 10.90 6.56 21.71
C LEU A 295 10.65 5.99 20.31
N ILE A 296 9.40 5.99 19.84
CA ILE A 296 9.06 5.40 18.54
C ILE A 296 9.31 6.38 17.38
N GLY A 297 9.03 7.67 17.60
CA GLY A 297 9.13 8.71 16.57
C GLY A 297 10.54 9.24 16.37
N THR A 298 11.32 9.45 17.45
CA THR A 298 12.65 10.10 17.33
C THR A 298 13.82 9.22 17.77
N ARG A 299 13.54 8.03 18.32
CA ARG A 299 14.54 7.19 19.03
C ARG A 299 15.31 7.98 20.10
N SER A 300 14.70 9.02 20.67
CA SER A 300 15.34 9.98 21.57
C SER A 300 14.37 10.42 22.69
N LEU A 301 14.95 10.76 23.84
CA LEU A 301 14.23 11.37 24.97
C LEU A 301 14.43 12.89 25.04
N THR A 302 15.23 13.44 24.12
CA THR A 302 15.70 14.84 24.16
C THR A 302 15.35 15.62 22.90
N THR A 303 14.81 14.96 21.88
CA THR A 303 14.46 15.58 20.60
C THR A 303 13.01 16.02 20.62
N GLU A 304 12.76 17.31 20.37
CA GLU A 304 11.41 17.85 20.20
C GLU A 304 10.82 17.43 18.85
N ILE A 305 9.49 17.32 18.78
CA ILE A 305 8.79 16.97 17.55
C ILE A 305 7.95 18.18 17.10
N PRO A 306 8.19 18.73 15.89
CA PRO A 306 7.50 19.91 15.41
C PRO A 306 6.00 19.63 15.22
N GLY A 307 5.17 20.56 15.71
CA GLY A 307 3.71 20.50 15.56
C GLY A 307 3.24 21.11 14.25
N ILE A 308 1.94 20.96 13.98
CA ILE A 308 1.27 21.46 12.76
C ILE A 308 1.49 22.97 12.57
N GLU A 309 1.31 23.78 13.62
CA GLU A 309 1.48 25.24 13.52
C GLU A 309 2.89 25.65 13.09
N ASP A 310 3.92 24.97 13.57
CA ASP A 310 5.31 25.25 13.21
C ASP A 310 5.63 24.80 11.78
N LEU A 311 5.12 23.64 11.38
CA LEU A 311 5.25 23.14 10.02
C LEU A 311 4.53 24.03 9.00
N VAL A 312 3.38 24.61 9.34
CA VAL A 312 2.69 25.59 8.49
C VAL A 312 3.52 26.87 8.35
N LYS A 313 4.19 27.35 9.42
CA LYS A 313 5.11 28.49 9.32
C LYS A 313 6.28 28.18 8.38
N HIS A 314 6.86 26.98 8.48
CA HIS A 314 7.89 26.53 7.55
C HIS A 314 7.38 26.46 6.11
N ALA A 315 6.18 25.91 5.88
CA ALA A 315 5.56 25.88 4.56
C ALA A 315 5.38 27.28 3.97
N LYS A 316 4.99 28.27 4.79
CA LYS A 316 4.88 29.68 4.37
C LYS A 316 6.22 30.25 3.88
N VAL A 317 7.32 29.94 4.55
CA VAL A 317 8.67 30.36 4.11
C VAL A 317 9.02 29.69 2.79
N ARG A 318 8.79 28.39 2.67
CA ARG A 318 9.05 27.62 1.44
C ARG A 318 8.22 28.10 0.26
N ILE A 319 6.96 28.50 0.47
CA ILE A 319 6.12 29.12 -0.58
C ILE A 319 6.80 30.40 -1.10
N LYS A 320 7.30 31.27 -0.21
CA LYS A 320 7.98 32.50 -0.61
C LYS A 320 9.28 32.24 -1.37
N GLN A 321 10.07 31.25 -0.95
CA GLN A 321 11.28 30.81 -1.68
C GLN A 321 10.92 30.22 -3.05
N GLY A 322 9.88 29.38 -3.10
CA GLY A 322 9.37 28.81 -4.33
C GLY A 322 8.89 29.86 -5.34
N LEU A 323 8.41 31.02 -4.90
CA LEU A 323 8.02 32.11 -5.80
C LEU A 323 9.22 32.68 -6.56
N LEU A 324 10.40 32.76 -5.91
CA LEU A 324 11.65 33.15 -6.56
C LEU A 324 12.04 32.12 -7.64
N ALA A 325 11.92 30.83 -7.32
CA ALA A 325 12.16 29.77 -8.28
C ALA A 325 11.17 29.79 -9.45
N TYR A 326 9.89 30.06 -9.17
CA TYR A 326 8.85 30.15 -10.20
C TYR A 326 9.10 31.32 -11.15
N ASP A 327 9.48 32.50 -10.63
CA ASP A 327 9.80 33.64 -11.48
C ASP A 327 11.03 33.37 -12.35
N ALA A 328 12.10 32.81 -11.76
CA ALA A 328 13.27 32.39 -12.52
C ALA A 328 12.91 31.37 -13.61
N LEU A 329 12.01 30.43 -13.32
CA LEU A 329 11.51 29.47 -14.30
C LEU A 329 10.74 30.16 -15.44
N GLN A 330 9.91 31.16 -15.17
CA GLN A 330 9.22 31.91 -16.24
C GLN A 330 10.22 32.64 -17.14
N GLN A 331 11.28 33.22 -16.57
CA GLN A 331 12.34 33.86 -17.35
C GLN A 331 13.10 32.85 -18.23
N ILE A 332 13.44 31.67 -17.68
CA ILE A 332 14.07 30.58 -18.44
C ILE A 332 13.17 30.12 -19.59
N ARG A 333 11.86 29.97 -19.34
CA ARG A 333 10.89 29.59 -20.37
C ARG A 333 10.75 30.66 -21.46
N ALA A 334 10.79 31.93 -21.09
CA ALA A 334 10.71 33.04 -22.03
C ALA A 334 11.95 33.14 -22.94
N ALA A 335 13.13 32.76 -22.44
CA ALA A 335 14.35 32.67 -23.25
C ALA A 335 14.30 31.54 -24.30
N GLY A 336 13.50 30.49 -24.06
CA GLY A 336 13.39 29.34 -24.96
C GLY A 336 14.65 28.46 -25.00
N SER A 337 14.68 27.47 -25.88
CA SER A 337 15.76 26.47 -25.94
C SER A 337 17.08 27.00 -26.52
N THR A 338 17.05 28.14 -27.20
CA THR A 338 18.20 28.74 -27.90
C THR A 338 18.60 30.11 -27.33
N GLY A 339 17.86 30.64 -26.35
CA GLY A 339 18.16 31.92 -25.72
C GLY A 339 19.21 31.80 -24.62
N GLU A 340 20.04 32.84 -24.49
CA GLU A 340 21.03 32.93 -23.42
C GLU A 340 20.32 33.22 -22.09
N ILE A 341 20.38 32.26 -21.17
CA ILE A 341 19.79 32.41 -19.82
C ILE A 341 20.77 33.24 -18.99
N ALA A 342 20.29 34.36 -18.44
CA ALA A 342 21.09 35.20 -17.56
C ALA A 342 21.67 34.37 -16.39
N PRO A 343 22.98 34.50 -16.07
CA PRO A 343 23.61 33.74 -14.99
C PRO A 343 22.88 33.85 -13.65
N ASP A 344 22.40 35.05 -13.31
CA ASP A 344 21.66 35.32 -12.06
C ASP A 344 20.34 34.54 -11.97
N THR A 345 19.61 34.42 -13.10
CA THR A 345 18.36 33.64 -13.17
C THR A 345 18.63 32.16 -12.96
N ARG A 346 19.71 31.64 -13.55
CA ARG A 346 20.11 30.23 -13.37
C ARG A 346 20.47 29.95 -11.91
N THR A 347 21.32 30.78 -11.30
CA THR A 347 21.71 30.62 -9.90
C THR A 347 20.52 30.76 -8.96
N THR A 348 19.58 31.67 -9.24
CA THR A 348 18.34 31.81 -8.46
C THR A 348 17.50 30.53 -8.51
N PHE A 349 17.38 29.93 -9.70
CA PHE A 349 16.66 28.67 -9.88
C PHE A 349 17.37 27.50 -9.18
N GLU A 350 18.69 27.39 -9.32
CA GLU A 350 19.48 26.33 -8.66
C GLU A 350 19.35 26.40 -7.12
N ASN A 351 19.34 27.61 -6.55
CA ASN A 351 19.26 27.80 -5.11
C ASN A 351 17.85 27.59 -4.53
N ASN A 352 16.78 27.84 -5.30
CA ASN A 352 15.40 27.81 -4.80
C ASN A 352 14.51 26.74 -5.45
N GLY A 353 15.00 26.05 -6.48
CA GLY A 353 14.22 25.13 -7.32
C GLY A 353 13.59 23.97 -6.55
N VAL A 354 14.19 23.56 -5.44
CA VAL A 354 13.66 22.53 -4.52
C VAL A 354 12.30 22.95 -3.93
N ASP A 355 12.04 24.24 -3.82
CA ASP A 355 10.79 24.79 -3.27
C ASP A 355 9.78 25.19 -4.34
N LEU A 356 10.07 24.96 -5.62
CA LEU A 356 9.16 25.27 -6.73
C LEU A 356 7.76 24.67 -6.51
N GLY A 357 7.69 23.44 -5.99
CA GLY A 357 6.43 22.77 -5.70
C GLY A 357 5.54 23.52 -4.71
N TYR A 358 6.13 24.22 -3.74
CA TYR A 358 5.40 25.03 -2.77
C TYR A 358 4.75 26.26 -3.41
N ALA A 359 5.42 26.91 -4.37
CA ALA A 359 4.79 27.98 -5.14
C ALA A 359 3.62 27.47 -5.99
N LEU A 360 3.67 26.23 -6.48
CA LEU A 360 2.56 25.65 -7.25
C LEU A 360 1.29 25.44 -6.42
N LEU A 361 1.36 25.39 -5.08
CA LEU A 361 0.16 25.36 -4.23
C LEU A 361 -0.74 26.59 -4.43
N LEU A 362 -0.13 27.74 -4.77
CA LEU A 362 -0.85 28.99 -5.01
C LEU A 362 -1.71 28.96 -6.28
N LYS A 363 -1.45 28.03 -7.21
CA LYS A 363 -2.24 27.86 -8.44
C LYS A 363 -3.71 27.50 -8.18
N ARG A 364 -4.04 27.06 -6.97
CA ARG A 364 -5.43 26.87 -6.54
C ARG A 364 -6.19 28.19 -6.36
N TYR A 365 -5.48 29.29 -6.14
CA TYR A 365 -6.03 30.59 -5.75
C TYR A 365 -5.80 31.69 -6.77
N VAL A 366 -4.72 31.59 -7.55
CA VAL A 366 -4.33 32.59 -8.55
C VAL A 366 -3.64 31.90 -9.72
N ASP A 367 -3.94 32.32 -10.94
CA ASP A 367 -3.38 31.70 -12.16
C ASP A 367 -1.86 31.87 -12.24
N ASP A 368 -1.36 33.06 -11.88
CA ASP A 368 0.05 33.37 -11.73
C ASP A 368 0.42 33.48 -10.24
N PRO A 369 1.14 32.49 -9.68
CA PRO A 369 1.60 32.51 -8.29
C PRO A 369 2.33 33.79 -7.87
N ARG A 370 3.00 34.49 -8.79
CA ARG A 370 3.74 35.73 -8.50
C ARG A 370 2.86 36.89 -8.05
N LEU A 371 1.57 36.83 -8.39
CA LEU A 371 0.57 37.83 -8.01
C LEU A 371 -0.16 37.48 -6.70
N ALA A 372 0.26 36.41 -6.00
CA ALA A 372 -0.39 35.97 -4.78
C ALA A 372 -0.26 37.01 -3.65
N THR A 373 -1.39 37.28 -3.00
CA THR A 373 -1.45 38.10 -1.78
C THR A 373 -0.94 37.31 -0.57
N ASP A 374 -0.50 38.01 0.49
CA ASP A 374 -0.11 37.36 1.74
C ASP A 374 -1.23 36.50 2.35
N ALA A 375 -2.50 36.87 2.14
CA ALA A 375 -3.66 36.09 2.57
C ALA A 375 -3.80 34.76 1.80
N GLN A 376 -3.52 34.77 0.48
CA GLN A 376 -3.51 33.55 -0.32
C GLN A 376 -2.32 32.65 0.03
N ILE A 377 -1.15 33.23 0.35
CA ILE A 377 0.02 32.50 0.85
C ILE A 377 -0.30 31.82 2.19
N GLU A 378 -0.93 32.52 3.12
CA GLU A 378 -1.36 31.93 4.39
C GLU A 378 -2.32 30.76 4.16
N LYS A 379 -3.31 30.93 3.28
CA LYS A 379 -4.28 29.87 2.96
C LYS A 379 -3.60 28.66 2.31
N ALA A 380 -2.67 28.87 1.38
CA ALA A 380 -1.91 27.80 0.75
C ALA A 380 -0.99 27.06 1.74
N ALA A 381 -0.44 27.77 2.74
CA ALA A 381 0.34 27.14 3.79
C ALA A 381 -0.55 26.23 4.66
N TRP A 382 -1.77 26.67 5.02
CA TRP A 382 -2.72 25.82 5.76
C TRP A 382 -3.27 24.64 4.96
N ASP A 383 -3.38 24.77 3.64
CA ASP A 383 -3.75 23.66 2.75
C ASP A 383 -2.73 22.51 2.78
N THR A 384 -1.52 22.73 3.32
CA THR A 384 -0.54 21.65 3.55
C THR A 384 -0.95 20.67 4.65
N VAL A 385 -1.90 21.06 5.51
CA VAL A 385 -2.40 20.22 6.60
C VAL A 385 -3.51 19.30 6.07
N PRO A 386 -3.28 17.98 5.99
CA PRO A 386 -4.34 17.05 5.64
C PRO A 386 -5.43 16.99 6.72
N HIS A 387 -6.57 16.37 6.43
CA HIS A 387 -7.67 16.28 7.39
C HIS A 387 -7.28 15.46 8.63
N VAL A 388 -6.97 16.15 9.72
CA VAL A 388 -6.38 15.59 10.96
C VAL A 388 -7.28 14.52 11.58
N PRO A 389 -8.61 14.72 11.76
CA PRO A 389 -9.45 13.69 12.39
C PRO A 389 -9.46 12.37 11.62
N THR A 390 -9.45 12.42 10.28
CA THR A 390 -9.43 11.20 9.45
C THR A 390 -8.13 10.43 9.67
N LEU A 391 -6.99 11.12 9.57
CA LEU A 391 -5.68 10.48 9.75
C LEU A 391 -5.49 9.94 11.17
N PHE A 392 -5.91 10.72 12.17
CA PHE A 392 -5.86 10.32 13.56
C PHE A 392 -6.59 8.98 13.76
N TRP A 393 -7.88 8.90 13.41
CA TRP A 393 -8.67 7.69 13.64
C TRP A 393 -8.27 6.51 12.76
N SER A 394 -7.95 6.72 11.48
CA SER A 394 -7.46 5.67 10.60
C SER A 394 -6.19 5.02 11.18
N PHE A 395 -5.26 5.82 11.70
CA PHE A 395 -4.05 5.30 12.34
C PHE A 395 -4.35 4.48 13.59
N ARG A 396 -5.25 4.94 14.49
CA ARG A 396 -5.59 4.19 15.73
C ARG A 396 -6.26 2.86 15.42
N ILE A 397 -7.20 2.86 14.47
CA ILE A 397 -7.89 1.63 14.05
C ILE A 397 -6.88 0.64 13.47
N MET A 398 -5.99 1.10 12.58
CA MET A 398 -4.94 0.27 11.99
C MET A 398 -4.02 -0.34 13.07
N VAL A 399 -3.47 0.48 13.96
CA VAL A 399 -2.56 0.01 15.03
C VAL A 399 -3.28 -0.93 15.99
N GLY A 400 -4.50 -0.60 16.42
CA GLY A 400 -5.31 -1.45 17.29
C GLY A 400 -5.58 -2.82 16.69
N LEU A 401 -5.92 -2.88 15.40
CA LEU A 401 -6.09 -4.14 14.68
C LEU A 401 -4.78 -4.90 14.50
N GLY A 402 -3.67 -4.21 14.21
CA GLY A 402 -2.34 -4.82 14.13
C GLY A 402 -1.96 -5.55 15.42
N MET A 403 -2.15 -4.91 16.58
CA MET A 403 -1.93 -5.53 17.89
C MET A 403 -2.89 -6.69 18.15
N PHE A 404 -4.15 -6.56 17.75
CA PHE A 404 -5.13 -7.65 17.84
C PHE A 404 -4.70 -8.88 17.02
N PHE A 405 -4.15 -8.71 15.82
CA PHE A 405 -3.70 -9.84 14.99
C PHE A 405 -2.53 -10.60 15.62
N ILE A 406 -1.60 -9.91 16.29
CA ILE A 406 -0.53 -10.56 17.06
C ILE A 406 -1.14 -11.44 18.16
N VAL A 407 -2.03 -10.88 18.97
CA VAL A 407 -2.67 -11.62 20.08
C VAL A 407 -3.46 -12.82 19.56
N LEU A 408 -4.24 -12.63 18.49
CA LEU A 408 -5.05 -13.68 17.89
C LEU A 408 -4.18 -14.83 17.34
N THR A 409 -3.19 -14.51 16.52
CA THR A 409 -2.32 -15.52 15.90
C THR A 409 -1.42 -16.21 16.93
N ALA A 410 -0.89 -15.48 17.92
CA ALA A 410 -0.15 -16.05 19.04
C ALA A 410 -1.01 -17.03 19.85
N THR A 411 -2.27 -16.67 20.13
CA THR A 411 -3.21 -17.54 20.84
C THR A 411 -3.43 -18.85 20.08
N PHE A 412 -3.73 -18.77 18.78
CA PHE A 412 -3.94 -19.96 17.95
C PHE A 412 -2.65 -20.77 17.73
N PHE A 413 -1.50 -20.12 17.70
CA PHE A 413 -0.20 -20.80 17.66
C PHE A 413 0.03 -21.63 18.93
N VAL A 414 -0.19 -21.06 20.12
CA VAL A 414 -0.10 -21.78 21.40
C VAL A 414 -1.10 -22.94 21.46
N LEU A 415 -2.34 -22.73 21.02
CA LEU A 415 -3.35 -23.79 20.97
C LEU A 415 -2.97 -24.90 19.98
N SER A 416 -2.33 -24.57 18.86
CA SER A 416 -1.80 -25.55 17.91
C SER A 416 -0.72 -26.43 18.54
N VAL A 417 0.27 -25.81 19.20
CA VAL A 417 1.36 -26.53 19.88
C VAL A 417 0.80 -27.46 20.97
N ARG A 418 -0.22 -27.03 21.70
CA ARG A 418 -0.90 -27.84 22.74
C ARG A 418 -1.89 -28.86 22.18
N ARG A 419 -2.11 -28.90 20.85
CA ARG A 419 -3.11 -29.75 20.17
C ARG A 419 -4.55 -29.52 20.67
N GLN A 420 -4.88 -28.28 21.00
CA GLN A 420 -6.16 -27.84 21.60
C GLN A 420 -6.94 -26.86 20.71
N LEU A 421 -6.74 -26.93 19.38
CA LEU A 421 -7.36 -25.99 18.43
C LEU A 421 -8.89 -26.02 18.41
N ASP A 422 -9.51 -27.13 18.81
CA ASP A 422 -10.96 -27.34 18.85
C ASP A 422 -11.55 -27.25 20.27
N THR A 423 -10.74 -26.96 21.28
CA THR A 423 -11.16 -26.96 22.69
C THR A 423 -12.08 -25.79 23.05
N TYR A 424 -11.90 -24.63 22.41
CA TYR A 424 -12.58 -23.38 22.77
C TYR A 424 -13.43 -22.82 21.62
N PRO A 425 -14.72 -23.19 21.52
CA PRO A 425 -15.58 -22.76 20.41
C PRO A 425 -15.75 -21.25 20.27
N TRP A 426 -15.66 -20.49 21.36
CA TRP A 426 -15.76 -19.03 21.31
C TRP A 426 -14.55 -18.38 20.62
N LEU A 427 -13.34 -18.92 20.81
CA LEU A 427 -12.14 -18.46 20.08
C LEU A 427 -12.26 -18.74 18.59
N LEU A 428 -12.84 -19.89 18.21
CA LEU A 428 -13.12 -20.18 16.80
C LEU A 428 -14.10 -19.16 16.20
N ARG A 429 -15.12 -18.73 16.95
CA ARG A 429 -16.04 -17.67 16.50
C ARG A 429 -15.31 -16.34 16.32
N ILE A 430 -14.39 -15.99 17.22
CA ILE A 430 -13.55 -14.80 17.08
C ILE A 430 -12.71 -14.88 15.80
N ALA A 431 -12.08 -16.02 15.52
CA ALA A 431 -11.32 -16.20 14.27
C ALA A 431 -12.18 -16.01 13.01
N VAL A 432 -13.43 -16.48 13.03
CA VAL A 432 -14.38 -16.26 11.92
C VAL A 432 -14.77 -14.77 11.80
N LEU A 433 -15.07 -14.11 12.92
CA LEU A 433 -15.40 -12.68 12.94
C LEU A 433 -14.21 -11.78 12.62
N ALA A 434 -12.99 -12.27 12.78
CA ALA A 434 -11.77 -11.57 12.46
C ALA A 434 -11.49 -11.49 10.95
N ILE A 435 -12.17 -12.31 10.12
CA ILE A 435 -11.94 -12.36 8.67
C ILE A 435 -11.92 -10.96 8.04
N PRO A 436 -12.92 -10.07 8.18
CA PRO A 436 -12.90 -8.76 7.53
C PRO A 436 -11.88 -7.76 8.10
N LEU A 437 -11.31 -8.01 9.28
CA LEU A 437 -10.53 -7.00 10.00
C LEU A 437 -9.19 -6.64 9.33
N PRO A 438 -8.40 -7.58 8.75
CA PRO A 438 -7.17 -7.23 8.04
C PRO A 438 -7.42 -6.32 6.83
N TRP A 439 -8.54 -6.51 6.12
CA TRP A 439 -8.95 -5.60 5.05
C TRP A 439 -9.20 -4.20 5.59
N ILE A 440 -9.97 -4.06 6.68
CA ILE A 440 -10.21 -2.76 7.32
C ILE A 440 -8.88 -2.11 7.73
N ALA A 441 -7.97 -2.86 8.36
CA ALA A 441 -6.67 -2.36 8.77
C ALA A 441 -5.82 -1.89 7.56
N ALA A 442 -5.81 -2.67 6.49
CA ALA A 442 -5.09 -2.34 5.26
C ALA A 442 -5.63 -1.07 4.58
N GLU A 443 -6.95 -0.93 4.46
CA GLU A 443 -7.56 0.28 3.90
C GLU A 443 -7.28 1.51 4.76
N MET A 444 -7.37 1.38 6.09
CA MET A 444 -7.01 2.46 7.00
C MET A 444 -5.52 2.84 6.87
N GLY A 445 -4.63 1.85 6.69
CA GLY A 445 -3.22 2.10 6.45
C GLY A 445 -2.95 2.84 5.14
N TRP A 446 -3.63 2.47 4.05
CA TRP A 446 -3.55 3.21 2.79
C TRP A 446 -4.11 4.62 2.88
N ILE A 447 -5.19 4.83 3.64
CA ILE A 447 -5.69 6.19 3.93
C ILE A 447 -4.61 6.99 4.66
N VAL A 448 -4.01 6.45 5.72
CA VAL A 448 -2.91 7.14 6.44
C VAL A 448 -1.75 7.48 5.51
N ALA A 449 -1.34 6.54 4.66
CA ALA A 449 -0.20 6.73 3.77
C ALA A 449 -0.46 7.71 2.62
N GLU A 450 -1.61 7.64 1.95
CA GLU A 450 -1.87 8.37 0.71
C GLU A 450 -2.69 9.63 0.96
N PHE A 451 -3.69 9.57 1.83
CA PHE A 451 -4.41 10.78 2.25
C PHE A 451 -3.51 11.68 3.11
N GLY A 452 -2.59 11.09 3.88
CA GLY A 452 -1.60 11.84 4.66
C GLY A 452 -0.50 12.51 3.84
N ARG A 453 -0.38 12.19 2.54
CA ARG A 453 0.50 12.91 1.59
C ARG A 453 -0.16 14.18 1.04
N GLN A 454 -1.49 14.30 1.15
CA GLN A 454 -2.19 15.48 0.67
C GLN A 454 -1.64 16.74 1.35
N PRO A 455 -1.45 17.85 0.62
CA PRO A 455 -1.99 18.16 -0.72
C PRO A 455 -1.12 17.68 -1.90
N TRP A 456 -0.05 16.93 -1.65
CA TRP A 456 0.93 16.53 -2.65
C TRP A 456 0.53 15.23 -3.37
N ILE A 457 0.74 15.20 -4.70
CA ILE A 457 0.79 13.94 -5.43
C ILE A 457 2.21 13.36 -5.42
N ILE A 458 3.22 14.23 -5.51
CA ILE A 458 4.62 13.96 -5.22
C ILE A 458 5.07 14.91 -4.11
N GLU A 459 5.50 14.37 -2.98
CA GLU A 459 5.81 15.12 -1.77
C GLU A 459 6.77 16.30 -2.05
N GLY A 460 6.33 17.52 -1.72
CA GLY A 460 7.11 18.76 -1.89
C GLY A 460 7.37 19.21 -3.33
N VAL A 461 7.02 18.41 -4.34
CA VAL A 461 7.36 18.67 -5.76
C VAL A 461 6.13 19.05 -6.57
N LEU A 462 5.08 18.23 -6.53
CA LEU A 462 3.89 18.42 -7.39
C LEU A 462 2.61 18.36 -6.54
N PRO A 463 1.84 19.47 -6.45
CA PRO A 463 0.52 19.47 -5.83
C PRO A 463 -0.50 18.66 -6.63
N THR A 464 -1.42 18.00 -5.92
CA THR A 464 -2.49 17.19 -6.53
C THR A 464 -3.37 18.00 -7.48
N ALA A 465 -3.69 19.25 -7.11
CA ALA A 465 -4.52 20.13 -7.94
C ALA A 465 -3.86 20.53 -9.27
N ALA A 466 -2.53 20.54 -9.34
CA ALA A 466 -1.78 20.85 -10.55
C ALA A 466 -1.61 19.64 -11.48
N ALA A 467 -1.90 18.42 -11.00
CA ALA A 467 -1.59 17.16 -11.67
C ALA A 467 -2.74 16.57 -12.50
N VAL A 468 -3.97 17.06 -12.28
CA VAL A 468 -5.18 16.47 -12.86
C VAL A 468 -5.29 16.76 -14.37
N SER A 469 -5.83 15.80 -15.12
CA SER A 469 -6.19 16.02 -16.53
C SER A 469 -7.30 17.06 -16.66
N ASN A 470 -7.28 17.84 -17.75
CA ASN A 470 -8.35 18.77 -18.09
C ASN A 470 -9.56 18.00 -18.67
N LEU A 471 -10.43 17.50 -17.79
CA LEU A 471 -11.59 16.67 -18.13
C LEU A 471 -12.90 17.35 -17.74
N GLY A 472 -13.96 17.09 -18.50
CA GLY A 472 -15.31 17.55 -18.15
C GLY A 472 -15.87 16.81 -16.92
N ALA A 473 -16.44 17.55 -15.97
CA ALA A 473 -17.00 16.99 -14.73
C ALA A 473 -18.06 15.90 -14.99
N MET A 474 -18.89 16.04 -16.03
CA MET A 474 -19.89 15.03 -16.40
C MET A 474 -19.25 13.73 -16.88
N SER A 475 -18.17 13.80 -17.66
CA SER A 475 -17.43 12.61 -18.11
C SER A 475 -16.82 11.86 -16.91
N LEU A 476 -16.27 12.59 -15.94
CA LEU A 476 -15.77 12.00 -14.70
C LEU A 476 -16.88 11.36 -13.88
N LEU A 477 -18.03 12.02 -13.70
CA LEU A 477 -19.15 11.42 -12.97
C LEU A 477 -19.68 10.14 -13.63
N ILE A 478 -19.82 10.13 -14.96
CA ILE A 478 -20.26 8.95 -15.71
C ILE A 478 -19.26 7.80 -15.53
N THR A 479 -17.97 8.08 -15.63
CA THR A 479 -16.93 7.05 -15.47
C THR A 479 -16.81 6.57 -14.02
N ILE A 480 -16.97 7.44 -13.01
CA ILE A 480 -17.06 7.05 -11.60
C ILE A 480 -18.26 6.12 -11.39
N ALA A 481 -19.45 6.51 -11.86
CA ALA A 481 -20.65 5.67 -11.75
C ALA A 481 -20.46 4.30 -12.44
N GLY A 482 -19.82 4.30 -13.61
CA GLY A 482 -19.45 3.08 -14.33
C GLY A 482 -18.52 2.18 -13.53
N PHE A 483 -17.42 2.71 -13.00
CA PHE A 483 -16.47 1.96 -12.18
C PHE A 483 -17.10 1.42 -10.89
N VAL A 484 -17.84 2.26 -10.16
CA VAL A 484 -18.56 1.81 -8.95
C VAL A 484 -19.52 0.67 -9.29
N THR A 485 -20.28 0.79 -10.36
CA THR A 485 -21.24 -0.26 -10.77
C THR A 485 -20.52 -1.55 -11.11
N ILE A 486 -19.50 -1.49 -11.98
CA ILE A 486 -18.74 -2.67 -12.41
C ILE A 486 -18.06 -3.34 -11.22
N TYR A 487 -17.35 -2.58 -10.38
CA TYR A 487 -16.64 -3.14 -9.24
C TYR A 487 -17.57 -3.71 -8.18
N THR A 488 -18.73 -3.08 -7.94
CA THR A 488 -19.73 -3.62 -7.02
C THR A 488 -20.26 -4.96 -7.53
N VAL A 489 -20.58 -5.06 -8.83
CA VAL A 489 -21.04 -6.33 -9.45
C VAL A 489 -19.97 -7.39 -9.37
N LEU A 490 -18.73 -7.06 -9.73
CA LEU A 490 -17.58 -7.97 -9.68
C LEU A 490 -17.31 -8.47 -8.25
N PHE A 491 -17.36 -7.58 -7.26
CA PHE A 491 -17.21 -7.91 -5.85
C PHE A 491 -18.31 -8.85 -5.36
N VAL A 492 -19.57 -8.61 -5.72
CA VAL A 492 -20.69 -9.49 -5.36
C VAL A 492 -20.54 -10.88 -5.97
N ILE A 493 -20.13 -10.95 -7.25
CA ILE A 493 -19.88 -12.23 -7.94
C ILE A 493 -18.75 -12.99 -7.25
N GLU A 494 -17.63 -12.32 -6.99
CA GLU A 494 -16.44 -12.91 -6.36
C GLU A 494 -16.77 -13.43 -4.95
N MET A 495 -17.40 -12.63 -4.09
CA MET A 495 -17.83 -13.06 -2.77
C MET A 495 -18.80 -14.25 -2.84
N GLY A 496 -19.70 -14.26 -3.83
CA GLY A 496 -20.59 -15.39 -4.09
C GLY A 496 -19.83 -16.67 -4.45
N LEU A 497 -18.83 -16.58 -5.32
CA LEU A 497 -17.96 -17.70 -5.71
C LEU A 497 -17.10 -18.18 -4.55
N MET A 498 -16.47 -17.27 -3.81
CA MET A 498 -15.66 -17.53 -2.64
C MET A 498 -16.45 -18.30 -1.58
N LEU A 499 -17.64 -17.82 -1.21
CA LEU A 499 -18.53 -18.48 -0.25
C LEU A 499 -19.03 -19.83 -0.77
N ARG A 500 -19.32 -19.95 -2.07
CA ARG A 500 -19.74 -21.23 -2.67
C ARG A 500 -18.62 -22.26 -2.62
N ALA A 501 -17.39 -21.88 -2.94
CA ALA A 501 -16.21 -22.74 -2.87
C ALA A 501 -15.92 -23.17 -1.42
N ILE A 502 -15.98 -22.24 -0.46
CA ILE A 502 -15.84 -22.54 0.97
C ILE A 502 -16.95 -23.50 1.45
N ARG A 503 -18.21 -23.29 1.06
CA ARG A 503 -19.31 -24.20 1.46
C ARG A 503 -19.18 -25.59 0.87
N LYS A 504 -18.70 -25.69 -0.38
CA LYS A 504 -18.39 -26.97 -1.05
C LYS A 504 -17.30 -27.70 -0.27
N GLY A 505 -16.22 -27.00 0.07
CA GLY A 505 -15.09 -27.56 0.80
C GLY A 505 -14.10 -28.33 -0.10
N PRO A 506 -13.03 -28.87 0.48
CA PRO A 506 -12.01 -29.63 -0.24
C PRO A 506 -12.58 -30.94 -0.81
N GLU A 507 -12.17 -31.27 -2.03
CA GLU A 507 -12.49 -32.55 -2.67
C GLU A 507 -11.47 -33.63 -2.27
N PRO A 508 -11.87 -34.92 -2.20
CA PRO A 508 -10.94 -36.02 -2.02
C PRO A 508 -10.00 -36.11 -3.23
N ASP A 509 -8.69 -36.04 -2.99
CA ASP A 509 -7.68 -36.32 -4.00
C ASP A 509 -7.30 -37.80 -3.92
N ASN A 510 -7.80 -38.57 -4.89
CA ASN A 510 -7.53 -40.01 -5.06
C ASN A 510 -6.61 -40.28 -6.27
N GLU A 511 -6.09 -39.24 -6.92
CA GLU A 511 -5.36 -39.40 -8.17
C GLU A 511 -3.88 -39.73 -7.93
N PRO A 512 -3.32 -40.72 -8.65
CA PRO A 512 -1.90 -41.07 -8.52
C PRO A 512 -1.00 -39.89 -8.89
N GLU A 513 0.19 -39.82 -8.28
CA GLU A 513 1.20 -38.83 -8.65
C GLU A 513 1.59 -39.01 -10.13
N ALA A 514 1.69 -37.90 -10.87
CA ALA A 514 2.19 -37.92 -12.24
C ALA A 514 3.63 -38.43 -12.28
N LEU A 515 3.82 -39.66 -12.76
CA LEU A 515 5.13 -40.25 -13.02
C LEU A 515 5.67 -39.67 -14.34
N LEU A 516 6.41 -38.57 -14.28
CA LEU A 516 7.06 -38.00 -15.45
C LEU A 516 8.27 -38.81 -15.95
N ILE A 517 8.84 -39.66 -15.09
CA ILE A 517 9.89 -40.59 -15.49
C ILE A 517 9.22 -41.95 -15.66
N SER A 518 9.19 -42.43 -16.91
CA SER A 518 8.75 -43.80 -17.20
C SER A 518 9.60 -44.78 -16.38
N PRO A 519 9.00 -45.77 -15.70
CA PRO A 519 9.77 -46.82 -15.01
C PRO A 519 10.65 -47.66 -15.96
N HIS A 520 10.58 -47.42 -17.27
CA HIS A 520 11.41 -48.03 -18.30
C HIS A 520 12.71 -47.28 -18.62
N ILE A 521 13.02 -46.17 -17.96
CA ILE A 521 14.37 -45.57 -18.06
C ILE A 521 15.29 -46.30 -17.08
N VAL A 522 15.82 -47.44 -17.53
CA VAL A 522 16.95 -48.13 -16.90
C VAL A 522 18.18 -47.21 -17.07
N PRO A 523 19.00 -46.95 -16.03
CA PRO A 523 20.27 -46.27 -16.21
C PRO A 523 21.10 -47.08 -17.21
N ALA A 524 21.63 -46.43 -18.24
CA ALA A 524 22.63 -47.09 -19.09
C ALA A 524 23.82 -47.47 -18.19
N GLU A 525 24.12 -48.77 -18.13
CA GLU A 525 25.30 -49.32 -17.44
C GLU A 525 26.61 -48.72 -17.94
#